data_AF-A0AAU2I664-F1
#
_entry.id   AF-A0AAU2I664-F1
#
_cell.length_a   1.000
_cell.length_b   1.000
_cell.length_c   1.000
_cell.angle_alpha   90.00
_cell.angle_beta   90.00
_cell.angle_gamma   90.00
#
_symmetry.space_group_name_H-M   'P 1'
#
loop_
_entity.id
_entity.type
_entity.pdbx_description
1 polymer ?
#
loop_
_entity_poly.entity_id
_entity_poly.type
_entity_poly.pdbx_seq_one_letter_code
_entity_poly.pdbx_strand_id
1 'polypeptide(L)' 'MSQDITSAIPAPDAAARRLEVLTSEETHDLLRLLHLIAGEELDELSQEAEWFAREIAARIPSEN' A
#
# COMPACT_ATOMS: atom_id res chain seq x y z
N MET A 1 30.01 15.72 17.54
CA MET A 1 29.99 14.55 16.64
C MET A 1 28.53 14.24 16.38
N SER A 2 27.95 14.94 15.40
CA SER A 2 26.55 14.79 15.02
C SER A 2 26.49 13.81 13.86
N GLN A 3 25.90 12.64 14.07
CA GLN A 3 25.55 11.74 12.98
C GLN A 3 24.10 12.00 12.65
N ASP A 4 23.90 12.84 11.63
CA ASP A 4 22.66 12.95 10.89
C ASP A 4 22.26 11.55 10.43
N ILE A 5 21.24 11.01 11.10
CA ILE A 5 20.63 9.75 10.75
C ILE A 5 19.90 10.01 9.44
N THR A 6 20.60 9.72 8.35
CA THR A 6 20.05 9.10 7.15
C THR A 6 18.72 9.70 6.72
N SER A 7 18.82 10.70 5.85
CA SER A 7 17.82 11.02 4.85
C SER A 7 17.51 9.78 4.01
N ALA A 8 16.66 8.88 4.53
CA ALA A 8 16.13 7.70 3.84
C ALA A 8 14.86 8.04 3.04
N ILE A 9 14.70 9.30 2.63
CA ILE A 9 13.77 9.61 1.54
C ILE A 9 14.61 9.52 0.26
N PRO A 10 14.48 8.43 -0.52
CA PRO A 10 15.24 8.28 -1.74
C PRO A 10 14.92 9.45 -2.68
N ALA A 11 15.97 9.94 -3.35
CA ALA A 11 15.88 11.02 -4.32
C ALA A 11 14.71 10.80 -5.31
N PRO A 12 14.04 11.87 -5.76
CA PRO A 12 12.80 11.76 -6.55
C PRO A 12 12.92 10.96 -7.85
N ASP A 13 14.15 10.70 -8.32
CA ASP A 13 14.42 9.87 -9.50
C ASP A 13 14.41 8.35 -9.20
N ALA A 14 14.63 7.92 -7.95
CA ALA A 14 14.44 6.53 -7.53
C ALA A 14 12.95 6.20 -7.31
N ALA A 15 12.15 7.23 -6.99
CA ALA A 15 10.69 7.15 -6.98
C ALA A 15 10.07 7.15 -8.40
N ALA A 16 10.87 7.37 -9.46
CA ALA A 16 10.42 7.26 -10.85
C ALA A 16 10.21 5.82 -11.31
N ARG A 17 10.72 4.83 -10.57
CA ARG A 17 10.12 3.49 -10.52
C ARG A 17 8.95 3.52 -9.54
N ARG A 18 7.99 4.42 -9.77
CA ARG A 18 6.62 4.18 -9.33
C ARG A 18 6.32 2.77 -9.80
N LEU A 19 5.95 1.88 -8.88
CA LEU A 19 5.35 0.60 -9.27
C LEU A 19 4.43 0.91 -10.45
N GLU A 20 4.53 0.12 -11.53
CA GLU A 20 3.54 0.18 -12.60
C GLU A 20 2.17 0.25 -11.92
N VAL A 21 1.41 1.27 -12.26
CA VAL A 21 0.10 1.50 -11.65
C VAL A 21 -0.68 0.22 -11.89
N LEU A 22 -1.05 -0.47 -10.81
CA LEU A 22 -1.86 -1.67 -10.88
C LEU A 22 -3.04 -1.40 -11.81
N THR A 23 -3.31 -2.32 -12.72
CA THR A 23 -4.55 -2.29 -13.48
C THR A 23 -5.74 -2.37 -12.53
N SER A 24 -6.94 -2.00 -13.01
CA SER A 24 -8.15 -2.12 -12.19
C SER A 24 -8.33 -3.55 -11.66
N GLU A 25 -8.11 -4.55 -12.52
CA GLU A 25 -8.20 -5.98 -12.14
C GLU A 25 -7.19 -6.33 -11.04
N GLU A 26 -5.91 -6.00 -11.23
CA GLU A 26 -4.86 -6.27 -10.23
C GLU A 26 -5.11 -5.54 -8.90
N THR A 27 -5.70 -4.33 -8.96
CA THR A 27 -6.07 -3.59 -7.75
C THR A 27 -7.17 -4.31 -6.98
N HIS A 28 -8.19 -4.82 -7.67
CA HIS A 28 -9.26 -5.58 -7.03
C HIS A 28 -8.76 -6.92 -6.46
N ASP A 29 -7.88 -7.61 -7.17
CA ASP A 29 -7.26 -8.85 -6.68
C ASP A 29 -6.39 -8.61 -5.44
N LEU A 30 -5.60 -7.53 -5.44
CA LEU A 30 -4.81 -7.13 -4.27
C LEU A 30 -5.72 -6.78 -3.08
N LEU A 31 -6.80 -6.01 -3.32
CA LEU A 31 -7.78 -5.71 -2.28
C LEU A 31 -8.40 -6.98 -1.70
N ARG A 32 -8.73 -7.96 -2.54
CA ARG A 32 -9.26 -9.24 -2.07
C ARG A 32 -8.26 -9.97 -1.17
N LEU A 33 -6.98 -9.98 -1.54
CA LEU A 33 -5.92 -10.60 -0.74
C LEU A 33 -5.72 -9.89 0.60
N LEU A 34 -5.72 -8.56 0.62
CA LEU A 34 -5.60 -7.78 1.85
C LEU A 34 -6.76 -8.02 2.81
N HIS A 35 -7.99 -8.09 2.30
CA HIS A 35 -9.16 -8.43 3.14
C HIS A 35 -9.12 -9.87 3.65
N LEU A 36 -8.55 -10.81 2.90
CA LEU A 36 -8.35 -12.18 3.39
C LEU A 36 -7.41 -12.18 4.58
N ILE A 37 -6.25 -11.51 4.46
CA ILE A 37 -5.27 -11.39 5.55
C ILE A 37 -5.90 -10.69 6.76
N ALA A 38 -6.60 -9.57 6.53
CA ALA A 38 -7.28 -8.83 7.59
C ALA A 38 -8.37 -9.63 8.34
N GLY A 39 -8.88 -10.69 7.72
CA GLY A 39 -9.91 -11.55 8.29
C GLY A 39 -9.39 -12.79 9.04
N GLU A 40 -8.08 -13.07 9.02
CA GLU A 40 -7.52 -14.28 9.63
C GLU A 40 -7.39 -14.16 11.16
N GLU A 41 -6.78 -13.08 11.67
CA GLU A 41 -6.60 -12.87 13.12
C GLU A 41 -6.79 -11.39 13.52
N LEU A 42 -6.76 -11.09 14.82
CA LEU A 42 -6.75 -9.71 15.34
C LEU A 42 -5.33 -9.30 15.73
N ASP A 43 -4.36 -9.60 14.86
CA ASP A 43 -2.96 -9.26 15.05
C ASP A 43 -2.59 -7.93 14.38
N GLU A 44 -1.33 -7.51 14.54
CA GLU A 44 -0.82 -6.27 13.95
C GLU A 44 -0.84 -6.32 12.42
N LEU A 45 -0.53 -7.48 11.84
CA LEU A 45 -0.54 -7.68 10.39
C LEU A 45 -1.95 -7.53 9.80
N SER A 46 -2.97 -8.07 10.48
CA SER A 46 -4.36 -7.95 10.03
C SER A 46 -4.86 -6.50 10.07
N GLN A 47 -4.45 -5.73 11.09
CA GLN A 47 -4.77 -4.30 11.18
C GLN A 47 -4.06 -3.48 10.10
N GLU A 48 -2.79 -3.77 9.81
CA GLU A 48 -2.06 -3.15 8.71
C GLU A 48 -2.71 -3.49 7.36
N ALA A 49 -3.08 -4.75 7.14
CA ALA A 49 -3.73 -5.20 5.91
C ALA A 49 -5.07 -4.48 5.67
N GLU A 50 -5.89 -4.34 6.72
CA GLU A 50 -7.14 -3.57 6.67
C GLU A 50 -6.90 -2.08 6.36
N TRP A 51 -5.88 -1.47 6.97
CA TRP A 51 -5.51 -0.09 6.69
C TRP A 51 -5.10 0.11 5.22
N PHE A 52 -4.25 -0.78 4.70
CA PHE A 52 -3.85 -0.76 3.29
C PHE A 52 -5.03 -0.96 2.34
N ALA A 53 -5.94 -1.89 2.65
CA ALA A 53 -7.12 -2.13 1.84
C ALA A 53 -7.97 -0.86 1.70
N ARG A 54 -8.19 -0.13 2.80
CA ARG A 54 -8.94 1.14 2.79
C ARG A 54 -8.26 2.22 1.97
N GLU A 55 -6.95 2.38 2.16
CA GLU A 55 -6.17 3.39 1.43
C GLU A 55 -6.16 3.14 -0.08
N ILE A 56 -6.09 1.89 -0.50
CA ILE A 56 -6.15 1.51 -1.92
C ILE A 56 -7.57 1.71 -2.45
N ALA A 57 -8.59 1.23 -1.75
CA ALA A 57 -9.99 1.38 -2.16
C ALA A 57 -10.41 2.85 -2.34
N ALA A 58 -9.93 3.74 -1.46
CA ALA A 58 -10.19 5.19 -1.57
C ALA A 58 -9.58 5.85 -2.82
N ARG A 59 -8.60 5.19 -3.47
CA ARG A 59 -7.93 5.68 -4.68
C ARG A 59 -8.53 5.09 -5.96
N ILE A 60 -9.41 4.09 -5.85
CA ILE A 60 -10.14 3.55 -7.00
C ILE A 60 -11.27 4.54 -7.32
N PRO A 61 -11.27 5.17 -8.51
CA PRO A 61 -12.39 6.01 -8.92
C PRO A 61 -13.64 5.13 -8.97
N SER A 62 -14.68 5.50 -8.23
CA SER A 62 -15.99 4.88 -8.38
C SER A 62 -16.46 5.11 -9.81
N GLU A 63 -16.61 4.05 -10.61
CA GLU A 63 -17.30 4.15 -11.90
C GLU A 63 -18.70 4.74 -11.66
N ASN A 64 -18.96 5.90 -12.29
CA ASN A 64 -20.30 6.51 -12.39
C ASN A 64 -21.05 5.90 -13.56
#